data_AF-A0A2K4JVC3-F1
#
_entry.id   AF-A0A2K4JVC3-F1
#
_cell.length_a   1.000
_cell.length_b   1.000
_cell.length_c   1.000
_cell.angle_alpha   90.00
_cell.angle_beta   90.00
_cell.angle_gamma   90.00
#
_symmetry.space_group_name_H-M   'P 1'
#
loop_
_entity.id
_entity.type
_entity.pdbx_description
1 polymer ?
#
loop_
_entity_poly.entity_id
_entity_poly.type
_entity_poly.pdbx_seq_one_letter_code
_entity_poly.pdbx_strand_id
1 'polypeptide(L)'
;FGTQGETKNQIAPDRARRSSLDYLALGDWHGTLNIDARTWYAGTPETDRFQRDEPGHVLLVDIAEGGDPSVTPIRTGRFQWIRRSWTVND
;
A
#
# COMPACT_ATOMS: atom_id res chain seq x y z
N PHE A 1 -18.47 -1.30 -15.53
CA PHE A 1 -17.74 -0.03 -15.33
C PHE A 1 -16.39 -0.35 -14.72
N GLY A 2 -15.30 0.01 -15.39
CA GLY A 2 -13.92 -0.18 -14.91
C GLY A 2 -13.25 -1.45 -15.40
N THR A 3 -12.75 -1.45 -16.64
CA THR A 3 -11.60 -2.29 -17.02
C THR A 3 -10.48 -2.04 -16.02
N GLN A 4 -10.03 -3.08 -15.31
CA GLN A 4 -8.77 -3.02 -14.59
C GLN A 4 -7.68 -2.71 -15.63
N GLY A 5 -7.20 -1.47 -15.64
CA GLY A 5 -6.07 -1.12 -16.49
C GLY A 5 -4.88 -1.93 -16.02
N GLU A 6 -4.41 -2.86 -16.84
CA GLU A 6 -3.08 -3.44 -16.69
C GLU A 6 -2.05 -2.35 -17.02
N THR A 7 -1.80 -1.46 -16.06
CA THR A 7 -0.61 -0.62 -16.11
C THR A 7 0.56 -1.54 -15.81
N LYS A 8 1.35 -1.89 -16.83
CA LYS A 8 2.58 -2.64 -16.64
C LYS A 8 3.51 -1.80 -15.76
N ASN A 9 3.64 -2.17 -14.49
CA ASN A 9 4.59 -1.54 -13.60
C ASN A 9 5.99 -1.70 -14.21
N GLN A 10 6.59 -0.58 -14.62
CA GLN A 10 7.89 -0.58 -15.32
C GLN A 10 9.06 -0.81 -14.34
N ILE A 11 8.78 -0.77 -13.04
CA ILE A 11 9.76 -1.02 -11.99
C ILE A 11 9.77 -2.52 -11.73
N ALA A 12 10.92 -3.15 -11.97
CA ALA A 12 11.11 -4.57 -11.65
C ALA A 12 10.91 -4.81 -10.13
N PRO A 13 10.24 -5.90 -9.72
CA PRO A 13 10.03 -6.19 -8.29
C PRO A 13 11.32 -6.23 -7.46
N ASP A 14 12.43 -6.66 -8.06
CA ASP A 14 13.74 -6.77 -7.40
C ASP A 14 14.61 -5.50 -7.54
N ARG A 15 14.03 -4.36 -7.93
CA ARG A 15 14.75 -3.11 -8.18
C ARG A 15 15.57 -2.65 -6.98
N ALA A 16 15.02 -2.76 -5.76
CA ALA A 16 15.72 -2.35 -4.55
C ALA A 16 17.04 -3.12 -4.40
N ARG A 17 17.01 -4.45 -4.56
CA ARG A 17 18.20 -5.31 -4.52
C ARG A 17 19.21 -4.99 -5.63
N ARG A 18 18.75 -4.80 -6.87
CA ARG A 18 19.62 -4.52 -8.03
C ARG A 18 20.34 -3.18 -7.95
N SER A 19 19.76 -2.23 -7.22
CA SER A 19 20.30 -0.87 -7.06
C SER A 19 20.92 -0.64 -5.68
N SER A 20 21.07 -1.69 -4.86
CA SER A 20 21.60 -1.60 -3.50
C SER A 20 20.89 -0.56 -2.64
N LEU A 21 19.56 -0.46 -2.77
CA LEU A 21 18.74 0.45 -1.97
C LEU A 21 18.40 -0.22 -0.64
N ASP A 22 18.51 0.54 0.44
CA ASP A 22 18.05 0.06 1.75
C ASP A 22 16.53 -0.09 1.81
N TYR A 23 15.83 0.80 1.09
CA TYR A 23 14.38 0.81 0.96
C TYR A 23 13.94 1.54 -0.32
N LEU A 24 12.85 1.09 -0.93
CA LEU A 24 12.22 1.67 -2.11
C LEU A 24 10.74 1.95 -1.81
N ALA A 25 10.44 3.24 -1.58
CA ALA A 25 9.08 3.73 -1.45
C ALA A 25 8.44 3.95 -2.83
N LEU A 26 7.27 3.36 -3.04
CA LEU A 26 6.49 3.48 -4.28
C LEU A 26 5.16 4.23 -4.02
N GLY A 27 4.63 4.89 -5.06
CA GLY A 27 3.35 5.63 -5.07
C GLY A 27 2.42 5.15 -6.19
N ASP A 28 1.34 5.88 -6.52
CA ASP A 28 0.28 5.47 -7.50
C ASP A 28 -0.68 4.36 -7.03
N TRP A 29 -0.21 3.37 -6.28
CA TRP A 29 -1.11 2.42 -5.60
C TRP A 29 -1.70 3.04 -4.33
N HIS A 30 -3.03 3.03 -4.17
CA HIS A 30 -3.67 3.70 -3.03
C HIS A 30 -3.90 2.78 -1.81
N GLY A 31 -3.66 1.47 -1.93
CA GLY A 31 -3.64 0.57 -0.77
C GLY A 31 -2.24 0.48 -0.16
N THR A 32 -2.11 -0.02 1.05
CA THR A 32 -0.80 -0.44 1.57
C THR A 32 -0.44 -1.79 0.96
N LEU A 33 0.73 -1.90 0.32
CA LEU A 33 1.17 -3.13 -0.36
C LEU A 33 2.66 -3.37 -0.14
N ASN A 34 2.99 -4.52 0.44
CA ASN A 34 4.36 -5.05 0.51
C ASN A 34 4.66 -5.83 -0.78
N ILE A 35 5.70 -5.44 -1.50
CA ILE A 35 6.20 -6.18 -2.67
C ILE A 35 7.30 -7.15 -2.25
N ASP A 36 8.27 -6.67 -1.47
CA ASP A 36 9.31 -7.47 -0.82
C ASP A 36 9.81 -6.77 0.46
N ALA A 37 10.85 -7.33 1.09
CA ALA A 37 11.42 -6.80 2.33
C ALA A 37 11.79 -5.31 2.26
N ARG A 38 12.16 -4.79 1.07
CA ARG A 38 12.67 -3.43 0.89
C ARG A 38 11.76 -2.55 0.04
N THR A 39 10.66 -3.07 -0.49
CA THR A 39 9.85 -2.38 -1.50
C THR A 39 8.39 -2.35 -1.11
N TRP A 40 7.84 -1.15 -0.95
CA TRP A 40 6.47 -0.96 -0.46
C TRP A 40 5.75 0.18 -1.15
N TYR A 41 4.45 0.02 -1.32
CA TYR A 41 3.51 1.12 -1.51
C TYR A 41 2.86 1.45 -0.17
N ALA A 42 2.94 2.72 0.25
CA ALA A 42 2.28 3.15 1.48
C ALA A 42 0.75 3.23 1.34
N GLY A 43 0.26 3.51 0.13
CA GLY A 43 -1.14 3.81 -0.11
C GLY A 43 -1.46 5.30 0.06
N THR A 44 -2.74 5.65 -0.02
CA THR A 44 -3.20 7.00 0.30
C THR A 44 -3.27 7.21 1.82
N PRO A 45 -2.96 8.41 2.33
CA PRO A 45 -3.00 8.70 3.77
C PRO A 45 -4.43 8.80 4.35
N GLU A 46 -5.43 8.95 3.48
CA GLU A 46 -6.86 8.91 3.80
C GLU A 46 -7.59 7.97 2.83
N THR A 47 -8.67 7.35 3.28
CA THR A 47 -9.49 6.46 2.46
C THR A 47 -10.19 7.26 1.37
N ASP A 48 -9.98 6.93 0.09
CA ASP A 48 -10.48 7.72 -1.04
C ASP A 48 -11.54 7.01 -1.89
N ARG A 49 -11.72 5.69 -1.71
CA ARG A 49 -12.71 4.89 -2.46
C ARG A 49 -13.15 3.63 -1.72
N PHE A 50 -14.30 3.09 -2.13
CA PHE A 50 -14.80 1.80 -1.64
C PHE A 50 -13.86 0.66 -2.04
N GLN A 51 -13.70 -0.34 -1.16
CA GLN A 51 -13.03 -1.62 -1.43
C GLN A 51 -11.58 -1.49 -1.95
N ARG A 52 -10.65 -1.16 -1.05
CA ARG A 52 -9.19 -1.30 -1.24
C ARG A 52 -8.58 -2.04 -0.07
N ASP A 53 -7.42 -2.65 -0.32
CA ASP A 53 -6.59 -3.26 0.70
C ASP A 53 -5.96 -2.14 1.56
N GLU A 54 -6.50 -1.96 2.76
CA GLU A 54 -5.91 -1.18 3.86
C GLU A 54 -5.39 0.24 3.49
N PRO A 55 -6.17 1.11 2.81
CA PRO A 55 -5.78 2.51 2.61
C PRO A 55 -5.80 3.28 3.93
N GLY A 56 -5.20 4.47 3.98
CA GLY A 56 -5.26 5.37 5.14
C GLY A 56 -4.15 5.13 6.16
N HIS A 57 -2.98 4.74 5.68
CA HIS A 57 -1.78 4.56 6.48
C HIS A 57 -0.64 5.44 5.97
N VAL A 58 0.29 5.73 6.86
CA VAL A 58 1.67 6.04 6.51
C VAL A 58 2.55 4.87 6.97
N LEU A 59 3.74 4.72 6.39
CA LEU A 59 4.69 3.69 6.82
C LEU A 59 5.81 4.35 7.62
N LEU A 60 5.98 3.93 8.88
CA LEU A 60 7.20 4.18 9.64
C LEU A 60 8.22 3.11 9.24
N VAL A 61 9.36 3.55 8.73
CA VAL A 61 10.40 2.67 8.18
C VAL A 61 11.67 2.88 8.97
N ASP A 62 12.05 1.89 9.75
CA ASP A 62 13.29 1.87 10.51
C ASP A 62 14.35 1.12 9.71
N ILE A 63 15.43 1.82 9.35
CA ILE A 63 16.54 1.28 8.56
C ILE A 63 17.77 1.17 9.44
N ALA A 64 18.31 -0.05 9.54
CA ALA A 64 19.59 -0.33 10.19
C ALA A 64 20.63 -0.72 9.12
N GLU A 65 21.90 -0.40 9.39
CA GLU A 65 22.99 -0.74 8.48
C GLU A 65 23.08 -2.27 8.27
N GLY A 66 23.14 -2.70 7.01
CA GLY A 66 23.32 -4.10 6.63
C GLY A 66 22.12 -5.03 6.89
N GLY A 67 21.00 -4.52 7.39
CA GLY A 67 19.78 -5.28 7.67
C GLY A 67 18.65 -4.97 6.70
N ASP A 68 17.60 -5.81 6.71
CA ASP A 68 16.33 -5.45 6.08
C ASP A 68 15.58 -4.43 6.95
N PRO A 69 14.83 -3.48 6.34
CA PRO A 69 14.11 -2.47 7.09
C PRO A 69 12.93 -3.08 7.86
N SER A 70 12.64 -2.52 9.02
CA SER A 70 11.39 -2.80 9.75
C SER A 70 10.33 -1.79 9.31
N VAL A 71 9.16 -2.27 8.91
CA VAL A 71 8.07 -1.41 8.41
C VAL A 71 6.86 -1.55 9.31
N THR A 72 6.46 -0.45 9.95
CA THR A 72 5.26 -0.36 10.79
C THR A 72 4.22 0.55 10.12
N PRO A 73 3.08 0.01 9.67
CA PRO A 73 1.96 0.83 9.22
C PRO A 73 1.36 1.63 10.39
N ILE A 74 1.26 2.94 10.24
CA ILE A 74 0.62 3.84 11.20
C ILE A 74 -0.67 4.36 10.58
N ARG A 75 -1.79 4.09 11.23
CA ARG A 75 -3.11 4.56 10.79
C ARG A 75 -3.18 6.08 10.86
N THR A 76 -3.51 6.73 9.75
CA THR A 76 -3.73 8.18 9.66
C THR A 76 -5.14 8.55 9.18
N GLY A 77 -5.78 7.68 8.39
CA GLY A 77 -7.08 7.95 7.82
C GLY A 77 -8.18 8.01 8.88
N ARG A 78 -8.99 9.07 8.81
CA ARG A 78 -10.10 9.32 9.73
C ARG A 78 -11.41 8.72 9.24
N PHE A 79 -11.58 8.65 7.93
CA PHE A 79 -12.83 8.19 7.33
C PHE A 79 -12.73 6.72 6.94
N GLN A 80 -13.86 6.02 7.05
CA GLN A 80 -14.00 4.62 6.69
C GLN A 80 -15.23 4.44 5.81
N TRP A 81 -15.06 3.67 4.74
CA TRP A 81 -16.19 3.18 3.97
C TRP A 81 -16.74 1.92 4.62
N ILE A 82 -18.01 1.96 5.00
CA ILE A 82 -18.68 0.82 5.63
C ILE A 82 -19.61 0.18 4.60
N ARG A 83 -19.46 -1.13 4.37
CA ARG A 83 -20.44 -1.90 3.60
C ARG A 83 -21.44 -2.53 4.56
N ARG A 84 -22.73 -2.37 4.27
CA ARG A 84 -23.81 -2.98 5.02
C ARG A 84 -24.75 -3.71 4.06
N SER A 85 -25.37 -4.78 4.54
CA SER A 85 -26.36 -5.57 3.81
C SER A 85 -27.49 -5.90 4.77
N TRP A 86 -28.72 -5.73 4.31
CA TRP A 86 -29.91 -6.08 5.06
C TRP A 86 -30.92 -6.79 4.17
N THR A 87 -31.64 -7.75 4.75
CA THR A 87 -32.79 -8.38 4.12
C THR A 87 -34.01 -7.54 4.47
N VAL A 88 -34.76 -7.11 3.45
CA VAL A 88 -36.04 -6.42 3.64
C VAL A 88 -37.14 -7.48 3.56
N ASN A 89 -37.92 -7.62 4.62
CA ASN A 89 -39.12 -8.45 4.62
C ASN A 89 -40.31 -7.58 4.19
N ASP A 90 -41.26 -8.16 3.47
CA ASP A 90 -42.52 -7.53 3.11
C ASP A 90 -43.40 -7.21 4.33
#